data_AF-G5QAT6-F1
#
_entry.id   AF-G5QAT6-F1
#
_cell.length_a   1.000
_cell.length_b   1.000
_cell.length_c   1.000
_cell.angle_alpha   90.00
_cell.angle_beta   90.00
_cell.angle_gamma   90.00
#
_symmetry.space_group_name_H-M   'P 1'
#
loop_
_entity.id
_entity.type
_entity.pdbx_description
1 polymer ?
#
loop_
_entity_poly.entity_id
_entity_poly.type
_entity_poly.pdbx_seq_one_letter_code
_entity_poly.pdbx_strand_id
1 'polypeptide(L)'
;APDVDLDGPLQMQISQLDYNNYVGVIGIGRIKRGKVKPNQQVTIIDSEGKTRNAKVGKVLTHLGLERIDSDIAEAGDIIAITGLGELNISDTICDPQNVEALPALSVDEPTVSMFFCVNTSPFCGKEGKFVTSRQILDRLNKELVHNVALRVEETEDADAFRVSGRGELHLSVLIENMRREGFELAVSRPKVIFREIDGRKQEPYENVTLDVEEQHQGSVMQALGERKGDLKNMNPDGKGRVRLDYVIPSRGLIGFRSEFMTMTSGTGLLYSTFSHYDDIRPGEVGQRQNGVLISNGQGKAVAFALFGLQDRGKLFLGHGAEVYEGQIIGIHSRSNDLTVNCLTGKKLTNMRASGTDEAVILVPPIKMSLEQALEFIDDDELVEVTPTSIRIRKRHLTENDRRRANRGQKEE
;
A
#
# COMPACT_ATOMS: atom_id res chain seq x y z
N ALA A 1 10.05 6.12 36.91
CA ALA A 1 8.82 6.94 36.83
C ALA A 1 8.92 7.86 35.63
N PRO A 2 7.81 8.24 34.98
CA PRO A 2 7.83 9.25 33.92
C PRO A 2 8.41 10.56 34.45
N ASP A 3 9.24 11.23 33.65
CA ASP A 3 9.71 12.59 33.94
C ASP A 3 8.54 13.56 33.70
N VAL A 4 7.86 13.98 34.77
CA VAL A 4 6.64 14.78 34.72
C VAL A 4 6.57 15.75 35.91
N ASP A 5 5.85 16.86 35.73
CA ASP A 5 5.62 17.87 36.77
C ASP A 5 4.15 17.88 37.20
N LEU A 6 3.89 17.58 38.47
CA LEU A 6 2.54 17.43 39.03
C LEU A 6 1.85 18.75 39.36
N ASP A 7 2.62 19.80 39.66
CA ASP A 7 2.10 21.06 40.21
C ASP A 7 2.00 22.18 39.17
N GLY A 8 2.65 22.04 38.02
CA GLY A 8 2.60 23.03 36.96
C GLY A 8 1.29 23.07 36.15
N PRO A 9 1.14 24.05 35.24
CA PRO A 9 -0.06 24.20 34.41
C PRO A 9 -0.22 23.01 33.44
N LEU A 10 -1.48 22.69 33.12
CA LEU A 10 -1.83 21.57 32.24
C LEU A 10 -1.03 21.65 30.94
N GLN A 11 -0.36 20.57 30.59
CA GLN A 11 0.32 20.39 29.32
C GLN A 11 0.22 18.91 28.92
N MET A 12 -0.48 18.65 27.82
CA MET A 12 -0.67 17.32 27.28
C MET A 12 -0.52 17.37 25.75
N GLN A 13 0.41 16.58 25.22
CA GLN A 13 0.54 16.43 23.76
C GLN A 13 -0.30 15.25 23.28
N ILE A 14 -1.04 15.46 22.20
CA ILE A 14 -1.81 14.42 21.55
C ILE A 14 -0.86 13.57 20.72
N SER A 15 -0.77 12.29 21.09
CA SER A 15 0.09 11.31 20.42
C SER A 15 -0.70 10.40 19.49
N GLN A 16 -1.98 10.16 19.78
CA GLN A 16 -2.86 9.33 18.98
C GLN A 16 -4.26 9.96 18.93
N LEU A 17 -4.97 9.70 17.84
CA LEU A 17 -6.36 10.08 17.66
C LEU A 17 -7.19 8.82 17.50
N ASP A 18 -8.38 8.85 18.07
CA ASP A 18 -9.39 7.83 17.91
C ASP A 18 -10.73 8.51 17.60
N TYR A 19 -11.67 7.79 17.03
CA TYR A 19 -12.95 8.34 16.62
C TYR A 19 -14.10 7.43 17.03
N ASN A 20 -15.11 8.04 17.66
CA ASN A 20 -16.34 7.34 18.02
C ASN A 20 -17.55 8.12 17.49
N ASN A 21 -18.49 7.43 16.83
CA ASN A 21 -19.71 8.04 16.28
C ASN A 21 -20.56 8.79 17.32
N TYR A 22 -20.50 8.41 18.60
CA TYR A 22 -21.30 9.03 19.66
C TYR A 22 -20.59 10.19 20.37
N VAL A 23 -19.25 10.15 20.43
CA VAL A 23 -18.45 11.06 21.27
C VAL A 23 -17.58 12.00 20.41
N GLY A 24 -17.48 11.74 19.11
CA GLY A 24 -16.64 12.47 18.16
C GLY A 24 -15.17 12.02 18.21
N VAL A 25 -14.28 12.95 17.86
CA VAL A 25 -12.82 12.76 17.93
C VAL A 25 -12.37 12.66 19.38
N ILE A 26 -11.53 11.68 19.66
CA ILE A 26 -10.96 11.37 20.96
C ILE A 26 -9.44 11.58 20.85
N GLY A 27 -8.91 12.55 21.59
CA GLY A 27 -7.47 12.80 21.67
C GLY A 27 -6.83 11.94 22.75
N ILE A 28 -5.87 11.09 22.37
CA ILE A 28 -5.15 10.23 23.29
C ILE A 28 -3.72 10.75 23.42
N GLY A 29 -3.28 10.89 24.66
CA GLY A 29 -1.95 11.39 24.96
C GLY A 29 -1.56 11.14 26.39
N ARG A 30 -0.31 11.45 26.69
CA ARG A 30 0.21 11.42 28.05
C ARG A 30 0.29 12.85 28.57
N ILE A 31 -0.22 13.09 29.78
CA ILE A 31 -0.07 14.38 30.45
C ILE A 31 1.41 14.55 30.84
N LYS A 32 2.07 15.59 30.34
CA LYS A 32 3.46 15.91 30.69
C LYS A 32 3.51 16.75 31.97
N ARG A 33 2.55 17.65 32.15
CA ARG A 33 2.48 18.53 33.33
C ARG A 33 1.03 18.84 33.73
N GLY A 34 0.80 19.00 35.03
CA GLY A 34 -0.47 19.45 35.59
C GLY A 34 -1.57 18.39 35.62
N LYS A 35 -2.83 18.86 35.67
CA LYS A 35 -4.02 18.02 35.85
C LYS A 35 -5.15 18.50 34.95
N VAL A 36 -5.98 17.57 34.49
CA VAL A 36 -7.17 17.88 33.70
C VAL A 36 -8.43 17.35 34.37
N LYS A 37 -9.51 18.13 34.28
CA LYS A 37 -10.84 17.76 34.77
C LYS A 37 -11.88 17.84 33.65
N PRO A 38 -12.96 17.05 33.71
CA PRO A 38 -14.13 17.24 32.86
C PRO A 38 -14.65 18.68 32.96
N ASN A 39 -15.13 19.24 31.85
CA ASN A 39 -15.64 20.61 31.72
C ASN A 39 -14.61 21.74 31.92
N GLN A 40 -13.31 21.44 32.00
CA GLN A 40 -12.26 22.46 32.07
C GLN A 40 -12.08 23.16 30.72
N GLN A 41 -11.86 24.48 30.76
CA GLN A 41 -11.48 25.26 29.57
C GLN A 41 -9.99 25.05 29.29
N VAL A 42 -9.65 24.75 28.06
CA VAL A 42 -8.27 24.52 27.60
C VAL A 42 -7.99 25.28 26.33
N THR A 43 -6.71 25.55 26.08
CA THR A 43 -6.23 26.12 24.82
C THR A 43 -5.40 25.08 24.11
N ILE A 44 -5.75 24.80 22.86
CA ILE A 44 -5.03 23.88 21.99
C ILE A 44 -4.12 24.73 21.13
N ILE A 45 -2.82 24.43 21.13
CA ILE A 45 -1.84 25.01 20.23
C ILE A 45 -1.43 23.94 19.21
N ASP A 46 -1.52 24.27 17.93
CA ASP A 46 -1.07 23.40 16.84
C ASP A 46 0.45 23.48 16.65
N SER A 47 0.98 22.63 15.77
CA SER A 47 2.41 22.64 15.42
C SER A 47 2.90 23.93 14.72
N GLU A 48 1.99 24.74 14.16
CA GLU A 48 2.27 26.01 13.50
C GLU A 48 2.18 27.22 14.46
N GLY A 49 1.74 26.99 15.71
CA GLY A 49 1.54 28.01 16.73
C GLY A 49 0.16 28.68 16.72
N LYS A 50 -0.81 28.23 15.91
CA LYS A 50 -2.19 28.72 16.00
C LYS A 50 -2.87 28.13 17.23
N THR A 51 -3.54 29.00 17.97
CA THR A 51 -4.22 28.64 19.21
C THR A 51 -5.74 28.68 19.04
N ARG A 52 -6.44 27.70 19.61
CA ARG A 52 -7.90 27.70 19.72
C ARG A 52 -8.33 27.32 21.13
N ASN A 53 -9.43 27.91 21.59
CA ASN A 53 -10.00 27.59 22.89
C ASN A 53 -11.07 26.51 22.74
N ALA A 54 -11.02 25.49 23.60
CA ALA A 54 -11.98 24.41 23.63
C ALA A 54 -12.33 24.06 25.08
N LYS A 55 -13.42 23.31 25.26
CA LYS A 55 -13.85 22.84 26.57
C LYS A 55 -13.76 21.33 26.59
N VAL A 56 -13.08 20.79 27.61
CA VAL A 56 -12.97 19.34 27.82
C VAL A 56 -14.35 18.76 28.09
N GLY A 57 -14.77 17.78 27.30
CA GLY A 57 -16.02 17.05 27.50
C GLY A 57 -15.87 16.02 28.61
N LYS A 58 -15.28 14.86 28.27
CA LYS A 58 -14.98 13.79 29.22
C LYS A 58 -13.48 13.49 29.25
N VAL A 59 -13.02 13.01 30.40
CA VAL A 59 -11.65 12.50 30.61
C VAL A 59 -11.78 11.01 30.87
N LEU A 60 -11.20 10.20 29.98
CA LEU A 60 -11.25 8.75 30.01
C LEU A 60 -9.87 8.21 30.39
N THR A 61 -9.75 7.51 31.51
CA THR A 61 -8.53 6.79 31.89
C THR A 61 -8.60 5.34 31.44
N HIS A 62 -7.44 4.71 31.25
CA HIS A 62 -7.36 3.31 30.86
C HIS A 62 -7.31 2.40 32.09
N LEU A 63 -8.27 1.48 32.20
CA LEU A 63 -8.28 0.42 33.21
C LEU A 63 -8.31 -0.94 32.52
N GLY A 64 -7.15 -1.60 32.44
CA GLY A 64 -7.01 -2.84 31.68
C GLY A 64 -7.22 -2.60 30.18
N LEU A 65 -8.27 -3.20 29.61
CA LEU A 65 -8.63 -3.06 28.20
C LEU A 65 -9.75 -2.03 27.98
N GLU A 66 -10.37 -1.54 29.05
CA GLU A 66 -11.52 -0.62 28.97
C GLU A 66 -11.11 0.81 29.29
N ARG A 67 -11.90 1.75 28.77
CA ARG A 67 -11.80 3.17 29.09
C ARG A 67 -12.89 3.52 30.10
N ILE A 68 -12.51 4.09 31.24
CA ILE A 68 -13.44 4.51 32.29
C ILE A 68 -13.44 6.03 32.42
N ASP A 69 -14.61 6.62 32.70
CA ASP A 69 -14.72 8.04 33.01
C ASP A 69 -14.00 8.33 34.34
N SER A 70 -13.12 9.34 34.35
CA SER A 70 -12.42 9.82 35.54
C SER A 70 -12.68 11.30 35.77
N ASP A 71 -12.85 11.69 37.04
CA ASP A 71 -13.06 13.09 37.43
C ASP A 71 -11.76 13.92 37.39
N ILE A 72 -10.61 13.26 37.54
CA ILE A 72 -9.29 13.88 37.56
C ILE A 72 -8.29 12.94 36.87
N ALA A 73 -7.41 13.51 36.06
CA ALA A 73 -6.21 12.84 35.55
C ALA A 73 -4.99 13.73 35.80
N GLU A 74 -3.86 13.11 36.16
CA GLU A 74 -2.65 13.79 36.61
C GLU A 74 -1.46 13.56 35.67
N ALA A 75 -0.41 14.36 35.86
CA ALA A 75 0.81 14.27 35.08
C ALA A 75 1.42 12.84 35.17
N GLY A 76 1.68 12.24 34.02
CA GLY A 76 2.12 10.85 33.89
C GLY A 76 1.05 9.89 33.38
N ASP A 77 -0.24 10.24 33.53
CA ASP A 77 -1.34 9.40 33.07
C ASP A 77 -1.49 9.43 31.55
N ILE A 78 -1.83 8.27 30.98
CA ILE A 78 -2.28 8.15 29.58
C ILE A 78 -3.80 8.20 29.59
N ILE A 79 -4.34 9.24 28.95
CA ILE A 79 -5.78 9.50 28.95
C ILE A 79 -6.30 9.79 27.54
N ALA A 80 -7.60 9.57 27.39
CA ALA A 80 -8.40 9.90 26.22
C ALA A 80 -9.32 11.07 26.56
N ILE A 81 -9.19 12.19 25.85
CA ILE A 81 -10.02 13.40 26.04
C ILE A 81 -10.99 13.54 24.88
N THR A 82 -12.23 13.94 25.19
CA THR A 82 -13.27 14.19 24.19
C THR A 82 -13.80 15.61 24.25
N GLY A 83 -14.54 16.04 23.22
CA GLY A 83 -15.20 17.36 23.19
C GLY A 83 -14.31 18.53 22.72
N LEU A 84 -13.11 18.25 22.21
CA LEU A 84 -12.14 19.26 21.78
C LEU A 84 -12.22 19.62 20.28
N GLY A 85 -13.18 19.07 19.54
CA GLY A 85 -13.31 19.26 18.10
C GLY A 85 -12.31 18.43 17.29
N GLU A 86 -11.96 18.88 16.09
CA GLU A 86 -10.99 18.22 15.20
C GLU A 86 -9.57 18.42 15.71
N LEU A 87 -9.06 17.48 16.51
CA LEU A 87 -7.68 17.47 17.00
C LEU A 87 -6.72 16.88 15.96
N ASN A 88 -5.50 17.40 15.89
CA ASN A 88 -4.42 16.82 15.10
C ASN A 88 -3.34 16.19 16.00
N ILE A 89 -2.55 15.29 15.41
CA ILE A 89 -1.41 14.70 16.13
C ILE A 89 -0.30 15.74 16.25
N SER A 90 0.35 15.77 17.41
CA SER A 90 1.28 16.82 17.86
C SER A 90 0.64 18.11 18.37
N ASP A 91 -0.69 18.26 18.32
CA ASP A 91 -1.37 19.36 19.02
C ASP A 91 -1.07 19.25 20.53
N THR A 92 -0.79 20.38 21.17
CA THR A 92 -0.58 20.46 22.61
C THR A 92 -1.78 21.13 23.27
N ILE A 93 -2.40 20.44 24.22
CA ILE A 93 -3.48 20.95 25.06
C ILE A 93 -2.84 21.59 26.29
N CYS A 94 -3.10 22.87 26.48
CA CYS A 94 -2.54 23.69 27.53
C CYS A 94 -3.62 24.36 28.38
N ASP A 95 -3.24 24.79 29.58
CA ASP A 95 -4.04 25.75 30.35
C ASP A 95 -4.13 27.10 29.61
N PRO A 96 -5.31 27.75 29.52
CA PRO A 96 -5.44 29.06 28.88
C PRO A 96 -4.56 30.16 29.47
N GLN A 97 -4.13 30.03 30.73
CA GLN A 97 -3.23 31.00 31.36
C GLN A 97 -1.76 30.83 30.95
N ASN A 98 -1.37 29.65 30.47
CA ASN A 98 0.02 29.35 30.15
C ASN A 98 0.14 28.41 28.94
N VAL A 99 0.01 28.99 27.75
CA VAL A 99 0.04 28.26 26.48
C VAL A 99 1.49 28.02 26.05
N GLU A 100 1.97 26.80 26.22
CA GLU A 100 3.33 26.39 25.86
C GLU A 100 3.30 25.13 24.98
N ALA A 101 3.65 25.28 23.70
CA ALA A 101 3.70 24.16 22.76
C ALA A 101 4.85 23.20 23.10
N LEU A 102 4.55 21.91 23.09
CA LEU A 102 5.60 20.87 23.12
C LEU A 102 6.20 20.71 21.72
N PRO A 103 7.49 20.30 21.62
CA PRO A 103 8.09 20.02 20.32
C PRO A 103 7.24 19.00 19.57
N ALA A 104 6.92 19.31 18.31
CA ALA A 104 6.11 18.45 17.48
C ALA A 104 6.76 17.06 17.36
N LEU A 105 5.95 16.01 17.37
CA LEU A 105 6.44 14.67 17.14
C LEU A 105 6.90 14.59 15.68
N SER A 106 8.11 14.10 15.44
CA SER A 106 8.58 13.83 14.08
C SER A 106 7.76 12.69 13.49
N VAL A 107 6.90 13.02 12.53
CA VAL A 107 6.15 12.02 11.77
C VAL A 107 7.02 11.58 10.59
N ASP A 108 7.18 10.27 10.42
CA ASP A 108 7.82 9.73 9.22
C ASP A 108 7.01 10.13 7.99
N GLU A 109 7.62 10.92 7.12
CA GLU A 109 7.00 11.36 5.88
C GLU A 109 6.83 10.17 4.90
N PRO A 110 5.81 10.20 4.02
CA PRO A 110 5.62 9.14 3.04
C PRO A 110 6.78 9.08 2.05
N THR A 111 7.16 7.87 1.67
CA THR A 111 8.24 7.58 0.71
C THR A 111 7.72 6.97 -0.58
N VAL A 112 6.52 6.37 -0.54
CA VAL A 112 5.89 5.67 -1.66
C VAL A 112 4.53 6.28 -1.93
N SER A 113 4.21 6.45 -3.21
CA SER A 113 2.91 6.93 -3.71
C SER A 113 2.33 5.95 -4.72
N MET A 114 1.01 5.82 -4.76
CA MET A 114 0.29 5.10 -5.82
C MET A 114 -1.05 5.77 -6.09
N PHE A 115 -1.63 5.52 -7.26
CA PHE A 115 -2.95 6.02 -7.60
C PHE A 115 -4.03 5.01 -7.19
N PHE A 116 -5.05 5.51 -6.50
CA PHE A 116 -6.29 4.82 -6.19
C PHE A 116 -7.36 5.36 -7.11
N CYS A 117 -7.86 4.52 -8.00
CA CYS A 117 -8.84 4.89 -9.00
C CYS A 117 -10.17 4.17 -8.75
N VAL A 118 -11.28 4.78 -9.17
CA VAL A 118 -12.55 4.05 -9.28
C VAL A 118 -12.44 2.93 -10.29
N ASN A 119 -13.22 1.88 -10.08
CA ASN A 119 -13.22 0.76 -11.01
C ASN A 119 -14.00 1.09 -12.29
N THR A 120 -13.28 1.28 -13.40
CA THR A 120 -13.85 1.53 -14.73
C THR A 120 -13.88 0.27 -15.60
N SER A 121 -13.85 -0.92 -15.00
CA SER A 121 -13.94 -2.18 -15.73
C SER A 121 -15.39 -2.55 -16.10
N PRO A 122 -15.60 -3.43 -17.09
CA PRO A 122 -16.92 -4.03 -17.37
C PRO A 122 -17.54 -4.81 -16.20
N PHE A 123 -16.75 -5.07 -15.14
CA PHE A 123 -17.18 -5.76 -13.92
C PHE A 123 -17.44 -4.82 -12.75
N CYS A 124 -17.45 -3.50 -12.99
CA CYS A 124 -17.77 -2.49 -12.00
C CYS A 124 -19.11 -2.80 -11.28
N GLY A 125 -19.06 -2.88 -9.96
CA GLY A 125 -20.25 -3.00 -9.09
C GLY A 125 -20.89 -4.39 -9.09
N LYS A 126 -20.17 -5.42 -9.55
CA LYS A 126 -20.63 -6.82 -9.46
C LYS A 126 -20.38 -7.45 -8.10
N GLU A 127 -19.27 -7.07 -7.44
CA GLU A 127 -18.82 -7.70 -6.21
C GLU A 127 -18.78 -6.69 -5.03
N GLY A 128 -18.44 -5.43 -5.31
CA GLY A 128 -18.42 -4.35 -4.32
C GLY A 128 -19.74 -3.59 -4.18
N LYS A 129 -19.98 -3.05 -2.98
CA LYS A 129 -21.10 -2.12 -2.71
C LYS A 129 -20.69 -0.67 -2.88
N PHE A 130 -19.42 -0.36 -2.62
CA PHE A 130 -18.87 0.99 -2.66
C PHE A 130 -17.91 1.11 -3.84
N VAL A 131 -18.33 1.85 -4.86
CA VAL A 131 -17.61 1.96 -6.15
C VAL A 131 -17.44 3.39 -6.64
N THR A 132 -18.11 4.35 -6.01
CA THR A 132 -18.13 5.74 -6.47
C THR A 132 -16.94 6.52 -5.92
N SER A 133 -16.43 7.48 -6.70
CA SER A 133 -15.28 8.33 -6.33
C SER A 133 -15.49 9.01 -4.97
N ARG A 134 -16.69 9.53 -4.70
CA ARG A 134 -17.05 10.13 -3.41
C ARG A 134 -16.91 9.18 -2.23
N GLN A 135 -17.36 7.93 -2.37
CA GLN A 135 -17.26 6.94 -1.29
C GLN A 135 -15.80 6.57 -1.01
N ILE A 136 -14.98 6.48 -2.05
CA ILE A 136 -13.54 6.23 -1.92
C ILE A 136 -12.88 7.41 -1.21
N LEU A 137 -13.15 8.65 -1.64
CA LEU A 137 -12.62 9.86 -1.03
C LEU A 137 -13.02 9.99 0.45
N ASP A 138 -14.30 9.79 0.78
CA ASP A 138 -14.79 9.80 2.16
C ASP A 138 -14.05 8.76 3.03
N ARG A 139 -13.78 7.57 2.48
CA ARG A 139 -13.04 6.50 3.17
C ARG A 139 -11.56 6.83 3.35
N LEU A 140 -10.92 7.44 2.35
CA LEU A 140 -9.53 7.87 2.42
C LEU A 140 -9.36 9.02 3.44
N ASN A 141 -10.27 9.99 3.44
CA ASN A 141 -10.27 11.09 4.42
C ASN A 141 -10.49 10.59 5.85
N LYS A 142 -11.33 9.56 6.04
CA LYS A 142 -11.49 8.91 7.35
C LYS A 142 -10.20 8.24 7.83
N GLU A 143 -9.38 7.71 6.93
CA GLU A 143 -8.09 7.10 7.27
C GLU A 143 -7.07 8.16 7.70
N LEU A 144 -7.04 9.33 7.06
CA LEU A 144 -6.12 10.42 7.37
C LEU A 144 -6.20 10.89 8.84
N VAL A 145 -7.37 10.77 9.47
CA VAL A 145 -7.56 11.13 10.89
C VAL A 145 -6.74 10.25 11.83
N HIS A 146 -6.62 8.95 11.51
CA HIS A 146 -5.96 7.96 12.36
C HIS A 146 -4.51 7.72 11.93
N ASN A 147 -4.22 7.94 10.65
CA ASN A 147 -2.99 7.51 10.00
C ASN A 147 -2.12 8.69 9.59
N VAL A 148 -1.19 9.05 10.47
CA VAL A 148 -0.35 10.25 10.31
C VAL A 148 0.64 10.14 9.17
N ALA A 149 1.01 8.94 8.75
CA ALA A 149 1.97 8.71 7.67
C ALA A 149 1.30 8.68 6.29
N LEU A 150 -0.04 8.68 6.24
CA LEU A 150 -0.79 8.70 5.01
C LEU A 150 -1.01 10.15 4.53
N ARG A 151 -0.85 10.37 3.24
CA ARG A 151 -1.25 11.60 2.56
C ARG A 151 -2.13 11.23 1.38
N VAL A 152 -3.19 11.99 1.17
CA VAL A 152 -4.13 11.79 0.07
C VAL A 152 -4.23 13.11 -0.67
N GLU A 153 -3.98 13.07 -1.97
CA GLU A 153 -4.07 14.21 -2.87
C GLU A 153 -5.10 13.90 -3.95
N GLU A 154 -6.02 14.83 -4.18
CA GLU A 154 -6.92 14.81 -5.34
C GLU A 154 -6.11 15.14 -6.60
N THR A 155 -6.37 14.42 -7.69
CA THR A 155 -5.67 14.63 -8.96
C THR A 155 -6.54 15.40 -9.95
N GLU A 156 -6.00 15.73 -11.12
CA GLU A 156 -6.78 16.34 -12.22
C GLU A 156 -7.93 15.42 -12.68
N ASP A 157 -7.75 14.11 -12.53
CA ASP A 157 -8.79 13.13 -12.77
C ASP A 157 -9.60 12.94 -11.48
N ALA A 158 -10.89 13.33 -11.53
CA ALA A 158 -11.82 13.19 -10.41
C ALA A 158 -12.03 11.72 -9.96
N ASP A 159 -11.63 10.79 -10.82
CA ASP A 159 -11.71 9.35 -10.62
C ASP A 159 -10.40 8.73 -10.13
N ALA A 160 -9.34 9.54 -9.90
CA ALA A 160 -8.05 9.09 -9.38
C ALA A 160 -7.54 9.95 -8.21
N PHE A 161 -7.08 9.29 -7.16
CA PHE A 161 -6.50 9.89 -5.97
C PHE A 161 -5.05 9.43 -5.82
N ARG A 162 -4.13 10.35 -5.59
CA ARG A 162 -2.75 9.98 -5.27
C ARG A 162 -2.67 9.74 -3.76
N VAL A 163 -2.38 8.49 -3.39
CA VAL A 163 -2.25 8.07 -2.00
C VAL A 163 -0.79 7.75 -1.71
N SER A 164 -0.23 8.46 -0.74
CA SER A 164 1.17 8.38 -0.35
C SER A 164 1.29 7.83 1.07
N GLY A 165 2.19 6.89 1.29
CA GLY A 165 2.41 6.24 2.58
C GLY A 165 3.88 5.92 2.85
N ARG A 166 4.15 5.44 4.08
CA ARG A 166 5.49 5.05 4.56
C ARG A 166 6.19 3.95 3.74
N GLY A 167 5.44 3.14 3.01
CA GLY A 167 6.00 2.04 2.22
C GLY A 167 4.90 1.21 1.55
N GLU A 168 5.30 0.25 0.72
CA GLU A 168 4.39 -0.61 -0.03
C GLU A 168 3.44 -1.41 0.88
N LEU A 169 3.98 -2.01 1.95
CA LEU A 169 3.19 -2.81 2.91
C LEU A 169 2.12 -1.96 3.63
N HIS A 170 2.40 -0.68 3.87
CA HIS A 170 1.44 0.20 4.51
C HIS A 170 0.21 0.41 3.62
N LEU A 171 0.44 0.63 2.33
CA LEU A 171 -0.61 0.84 1.35
C LEU A 171 -1.36 -0.46 1.02
N SER A 172 -0.67 -1.62 1.00
CA SER A 172 -1.32 -2.92 0.80
C SER A 172 -2.31 -3.25 1.92
N VAL A 173 -1.98 -2.94 3.18
CA VAL A 173 -2.89 -3.12 4.33
C VAL A 173 -4.13 -2.23 4.20
N LEU A 174 -3.97 -0.98 3.77
CA LEU A 174 -5.11 -0.08 3.53
C LEU A 174 -6.04 -0.65 2.46
N ILE A 175 -5.50 -1.09 1.33
CA ILE A 175 -6.27 -1.69 0.24
C ILE A 175 -6.97 -2.97 0.71
N GLU A 176 -6.28 -3.82 1.47
CA GLU A 176 -6.84 -5.07 1.99
C GLU A 176 -7.98 -4.83 2.99
N ASN A 177 -7.88 -3.79 3.82
CA ASN A 177 -8.96 -3.39 4.71
C ASN A 177 -10.16 -2.86 3.92
N MET A 178 -9.94 -1.96 2.95
CA MET A 178 -11.00 -1.46 2.07
C MET A 178 -11.68 -2.60 1.29
N ARG A 179 -10.91 -3.59 0.85
CA ARG A 179 -11.41 -4.80 0.20
C ARG A 179 -12.39 -5.55 1.10
N ARG A 180 -12.02 -5.78 2.37
CA ARG A 180 -12.88 -6.45 3.37
C ARG A 180 -14.11 -5.63 3.75
N GLU A 181 -14.02 -4.31 3.69
CA GLU A 181 -15.14 -3.39 3.93
C GLU A 181 -16.16 -3.37 2.78
N GLY A 182 -15.86 -3.94 1.62
CA GLY A 182 -16.79 -4.03 0.49
C GLY A 182 -16.53 -3.02 -0.64
N PHE A 183 -15.35 -2.38 -0.66
CA PHE A 183 -14.96 -1.44 -1.72
C PHE A 183 -14.47 -2.17 -2.97
N GLU A 184 -14.70 -1.53 -4.12
CA GLU A 184 -14.15 -1.91 -5.40
C GLU A 184 -13.31 -0.75 -5.94
N LEU A 185 -12.02 -0.98 -6.16
CA LEU A 185 -11.10 0.05 -6.63
C LEU A 185 -10.04 -0.55 -7.55
N ALA A 186 -9.44 0.30 -8.39
CA ALA A 186 -8.25 -0.04 -9.16
C ALA A 186 -7.04 0.70 -8.58
N VAL A 187 -5.89 0.03 -8.50
CA VAL A 187 -4.67 0.62 -7.95
C VAL A 187 -3.52 0.52 -8.95
N SER A 188 -2.70 1.58 -9.01
CA SER A 188 -1.52 1.62 -9.87
C SER A 188 -0.28 1.04 -9.20
N ARG A 189 0.79 0.89 -9.99
CA ARG A 189 2.11 0.51 -9.47
C ARG A 189 2.58 1.56 -8.45
N PRO A 190 3.12 1.14 -7.28
CA PRO A 190 3.76 2.06 -6.35
C PRO A 190 5.01 2.70 -6.97
N LYS A 191 5.15 4.01 -6.80
CA LYS A 191 6.30 4.79 -7.21
C LYS A 191 6.89 5.55 -6.03
N VAL A 192 8.21 5.69 -6.02
CA VAL A 192 8.90 6.51 -5.03
C VAL A 192 8.59 7.98 -5.23
N ILE A 193 8.54 8.71 -4.12
CA ILE A 193 8.38 10.16 -4.13
C ILE A 193 9.78 10.79 -4.27
N PHE A 194 10.02 11.43 -5.41
CA PHE A 194 11.23 12.22 -5.60
C PHE A 194 11.10 13.58 -4.93
N ARG A 195 12.21 14.08 -4.38
CA ARG A 195 12.27 15.41 -3.79
C ARG A 195 13.35 16.24 -4.46
N GLU A 196 13.11 17.54 -4.53
CA GLU A 196 14.10 18.49 -4.97
C GLU A 196 14.65 19.20 -3.74
N ILE A 197 15.91 18.93 -3.41
CA ILE A 197 16.61 19.52 -2.26
C ILE A 197 17.86 20.19 -2.83
N ASP A 198 18.00 21.50 -2.57
CA ASP A 198 19.12 22.32 -3.06
C ASP A 198 19.35 22.25 -4.59
N GLY A 199 18.26 22.15 -5.36
CA GLY A 199 18.28 22.05 -6.83
C GLY A 199 18.73 20.69 -7.36
N ARG A 200 18.81 19.66 -6.50
CA ARG A 200 19.12 18.28 -6.87
C ARG A 200 17.93 17.38 -6.64
N LYS A 201 17.67 16.50 -7.62
CA LYS A 201 16.61 15.50 -7.52
C LYS A 201 17.12 14.30 -6.72
N GLN A 202 16.51 14.06 -5.57
CA GLN A 202 16.86 13.01 -4.62
C GLN A 202 15.76 11.93 -4.55
N GLU A 203 16.17 10.70 -4.24
CA GLU A 203 15.29 9.56 -3.97
C GLU A 203 15.50 9.03 -2.54
N PRO A 204 14.49 8.39 -1.93
CA PRO A 204 14.63 7.78 -0.61
C PRO A 204 15.45 6.49 -0.67
N TYR A 205 16.33 6.31 0.32
CA TYR A 205 17.12 5.10 0.56
C TYR A 205 16.69 4.41 1.84
N GLU A 206 16.79 3.08 1.82
CA GLU A 206 16.46 2.21 2.94
C GLU A 206 17.65 1.34 3.33
N ASN A 207 17.80 1.14 4.64
CA ASN A 207 18.68 0.15 5.23
C ASN A 207 17.93 -1.19 5.23
N VAL A 208 18.45 -2.16 4.49
CA VAL A 208 17.87 -3.49 4.38
C VAL A 208 18.78 -4.50 5.06
N THR A 209 18.26 -5.19 6.07
CA THR A 209 18.92 -6.31 6.71
C THR A 209 18.23 -7.60 6.27
N LEU A 210 19.00 -8.48 5.64
CA LEU A 210 18.55 -9.80 5.20
C LEU A 210 19.24 -10.87 6.00
N ASP A 211 18.51 -11.93 6.33
CA ASP A 211 19.03 -13.12 6.98
C ASP A 211 18.64 -14.33 6.13
N VAL A 212 19.63 -15.00 5.54
CA VAL A 212 19.43 -16.09 4.58
C VAL A 212 20.38 -17.25 4.87
N GLU A 213 20.02 -18.44 4.39
CA GLU A 213 20.92 -19.59 4.39
C GLU A 213 22.06 -19.38 3.39
N GLU A 214 23.25 -19.92 3.69
CA GLU A 214 24.45 -19.76 2.85
C GLU A 214 24.24 -20.19 1.38
N GLN A 215 23.38 -21.19 1.15
CA GLN A 215 23.03 -21.65 -0.20
C GLN A 215 22.32 -20.60 -1.07
N HIS A 216 21.61 -19.65 -0.45
CA HIS A 216 20.87 -18.60 -1.14
C HIS A 216 21.65 -17.28 -1.24
N GLN A 217 22.80 -17.19 -0.57
CA GLN A 217 23.61 -15.98 -0.49
C GLN A 217 23.93 -15.40 -1.87
N GLY A 218 24.44 -16.23 -2.79
CA GLY A 218 24.85 -15.78 -4.12
C GLY A 218 23.70 -15.17 -4.94
N SER A 219 22.56 -15.85 -4.98
CA SER A 219 21.36 -15.40 -5.71
C SER A 219 20.82 -14.08 -5.15
N VAL A 220 20.77 -13.95 -3.83
CA VAL A 220 20.28 -12.73 -3.16
C VAL A 220 21.22 -11.55 -3.38
N MET A 221 22.54 -11.78 -3.31
CA MET A 221 23.53 -10.73 -3.59
C MET A 221 23.46 -10.23 -5.03
N GLN A 222 23.27 -11.14 -6.00
CA GLN A 222 23.12 -10.75 -7.40
C GLN A 222 21.87 -9.88 -7.60
N ALA A 223 20.72 -10.32 -7.10
CA ALA A 223 19.46 -9.59 -7.29
C ALA A 223 19.48 -8.19 -6.65
N LEU A 224 20.07 -8.05 -5.45
CA LEU A 224 20.24 -6.73 -4.81
C LEU A 224 21.25 -5.85 -5.56
N GLY A 225 22.33 -6.43 -6.10
CA GLY A 225 23.30 -5.70 -6.92
C GLY A 225 22.70 -5.14 -8.22
N GLU A 226 21.88 -5.94 -8.92
CA GLU A 226 21.13 -5.50 -10.11
C GLU A 226 20.17 -4.35 -9.77
N ARG A 227 19.58 -4.37 -8.57
CA ARG A 227 18.69 -3.34 -8.03
C ARG A 227 19.42 -2.17 -7.36
N LYS A 228 20.73 -2.01 -7.61
CA LYS A 228 21.59 -0.91 -7.13
C LYS A 228 21.77 -0.86 -5.61
N GLY A 229 21.60 -1.99 -4.93
CA GLY A 229 21.90 -2.14 -3.51
C GLY A 229 23.41 -2.20 -3.26
N ASP A 230 23.88 -1.38 -2.33
CA ASP A 230 25.26 -1.44 -1.83
C ASP A 230 25.36 -2.35 -0.63
N LEU A 231 26.16 -3.41 -0.74
CA LEU A 231 26.52 -4.21 0.42
C LEU A 231 27.40 -3.37 1.36
N LYS A 232 26.91 -3.12 2.59
CA LYS A 232 27.66 -2.42 3.63
C LYS A 232 28.34 -3.38 4.59
N ASN A 233 27.67 -4.49 4.90
CA ASN A 233 28.19 -5.46 5.84
C ASN A 233 27.69 -6.87 5.51
N MET A 234 28.52 -7.87 5.81
CA MET A 234 28.20 -9.28 5.68
C MET A 234 28.72 -9.98 6.93
N ASN A 235 27.82 -10.59 7.69
CA ASN A 235 28.16 -11.27 8.93
C ASN A 235 27.59 -12.70 8.93
N PRO A 236 28.43 -13.71 8.66
CA PRO A 236 28.05 -15.11 8.80
C PRO A 236 27.89 -15.50 10.27
N ASP A 237 26.82 -16.22 10.63
CA ASP A 237 26.60 -16.71 12.01
C ASP A 237 27.44 -17.97 12.32
N GLY A 238 28.13 -18.54 11.32
CA GLY A 238 28.93 -19.76 11.43
C GLY A 238 28.11 -21.05 11.63
N LYS A 239 26.78 -20.94 11.62
CA LYS A 239 25.81 -22.03 11.78
C LYS A 239 24.98 -22.28 10.51
N GLY A 240 25.46 -21.83 9.34
CA GLY A 240 24.83 -22.03 8.03
C GLY A 240 23.90 -20.89 7.57
N ARG A 241 23.86 -19.76 8.30
CA ARG A 241 23.12 -18.54 7.91
C ARG A 241 24.05 -17.34 7.87
N VAL A 242 23.71 -16.38 7.01
CA VAL A 242 24.44 -15.15 6.81
C VAL A 242 23.50 -13.96 6.87
N ARG A 243 23.90 -12.94 7.64
CA ARG A 243 23.27 -11.63 7.66
C ARG A 243 23.93 -10.72 6.65
N LEU A 244 23.13 -10.07 5.81
CA LEU A 244 23.57 -9.10 4.81
C LEU A 244 22.92 -7.76 5.11
N ASP A 245 23.73 -6.71 5.26
CA ASP A 245 23.23 -5.34 5.42
C ASP A 245 23.51 -4.56 4.15
N TYR A 246 22.44 -4.03 3.56
CA TYR A 246 22.45 -3.25 2.33
C TYR A 246 21.91 -1.84 2.55
N VAL A 247 22.40 -0.90 1.76
CA VAL A 247 21.74 0.39 1.53
C VAL A 247 21.24 0.37 0.09
N ILE A 248 19.94 0.49 -0.10
CA ILE A 248 19.29 0.39 -1.41
C ILE A 248 18.27 1.53 -1.58
N PRO A 249 18.12 2.12 -2.77
CA PRO A 249 17.02 3.04 -3.01
C PRO A 249 15.68 2.30 -2.86
N SER A 250 14.67 2.94 -2.26
CA SER A 250 13.32 2.37 -2.12
C SER A 250 12.77 1.89 -3.46
N ARG A 251 13.14 2.58 -4.56
CA ARG A 251 12.77 2.23 -5.93
C ARG A 251 13.23 0.83 -6.33
N GLY A 252 14.41 0.40 -5.89
CA GLY A 252 14.92 -0.94 -6.15
C GLY A 252 14.32 -2.01 -5.23
N LEU A 253 13.84 -1.60 -4.05
CA LEU A 253 13.24 -2.50 -3.07
C LEU A 253 11.76 -2.83 -3.37
N ILE A 254 11.06 -1.95 -4.08
CA ILE A 254 9.66 -2.19 -4.52
C ILE A 254 9.59 -3.53 -5.26
N GLY A 255 8.70 -4.40 -4.79
CA GLY A 255 8.53 -5.73 -5.37
C GLY A 255 9.73 -6.67 -5.22
N PHE A 256 10.72 -6.38 -4.37
CA PHE A 256 11.79 -7.34 -4.11
C PHE A 256 11.36 -8.41 -3.10
N ARG A 257 10.36 -8.11 -2.26
CA ARG A 257 9.97 -8.99 -1.15
C ARG A 257 9.38 -10.32 -1.62
N SER A 258 8.50 -10.33 -2.62
CA SER A 258 7.92 -11.58 -3.13
C SER A 258 8.96 -12.42 -3.88
N GLU A 259 9.81 -11.77 -4.67
CA GLU A 259 10.95 -12.39 -5.34
C GLU A 259 11.90 -13.04 -4.32
N PHE A 260 12.26 -12.31 -3.26
CA PHE A 260 13.12 -12.78 -2.17
C PHE A 260 12.52 -13.99 -1.45
N MET A 261 11.23 -13.97 -1.11
CA MET A 261 10.56 -15.12 -0.48
C MET A 261 10.58 -16.34 -1.39
N THR A 262 10.45 -16.16 -2.70
CA THR A 262 10.51 -17.26 -3.68
C THR A 262 11.93 -17.79 -3.82
N MET A 263 12.94 -16.91 -3.94
CA MET A 263 14.36 -17.27 -4.08
C MET A 263 14.91 -18.02 -2.86
N THR A 264 14.46 -17.64 -1.67
CA THR A 264 14.86 -18.27 -0.40
C THR A 264 13.96 -19.42 0.00
N SER A 265 13.01 -19.83 -0.85
CA SER A 265 12.02 -20.88 -0.53
C SER A 265 11.28 -20.62 0.79
N GLY A 266 11.11 -19.35 1.18
CA GLY A 266 10.45 -18.90 2.39
C GLY A 266 11.27 -18.92 3.68
N THR A 267 12.56 -19.32 3.65
CA THR A 267 13.41 -19.37 4.86
C THR A 267 14.13 -18.05 5.16
N GLY A 268 14.12 -17.12 4.21
CA GLY A 268 14.75 -15.81 4.33
C GLY A 268 13.94 -14.84 5.17
N LEU A 269 14.63 -14.00 5.93
CA LEU A 269 14.03 -12.86 6.63
C LEU A 269 14.54 -11.56 5.99
N LEU A 270 13.63 -10.63 5.74
CA LEU A 270 13.96 -9.31 5.19
C LEU A 270 13.28 -8.23 6.03
N TYR A 271 14.12 -7.34 6.55
CA TYR A 271 13.72 -6.13 7.26
C TYR A 271 14.23 -4.92 6.50
N SER A 272 13.40 -3.89 6.42
CA SER A 272 13.78 -2.62 5.81
C SER A 272 13.42 -1.48 6.74
N THR A 273 14.23 -0.43 6.73
CA THR A 273 13.99 0.79 7.49
C THR A 273 14.46 1.98 6.67
N PHE A 274 13.66 3.05 6.63
CA PHE A 274 14.07 4.30 5.99
C PHE A 274 15.38 4.81 6.58
N SER A 275 16.29 5.23 5.72
CA SER A 275 17.60 5.76 6.13
C SER A 275 17.70 7.26 5.90
N HIS A 276 17.66 7.71 4.65
CA HIS A 276 17.83 9.12 4.26
C HIS A 276 17.38 9.32 2.80
N TYR A 277 17.28 10.59 2.38
CA TYR A 277 17.24 10.96 0.96
C TYR A 277 18.66 11.24 0.47
N ASP A 278 18.97 10.79 -0.75
CA ASP A 278 20.24 11.08 -1.42
C ASP A 278 20.00 11.21 -2.93
N ASP A 279 21.03 11.69 -3.64
CA ASP A 279 20.99 11.88 -5.09
C ASP A 279 20.61 10.56 -5.81
N ILE A 280 19.80 10.69 -6.86
CA ILE A 280 19.30 9.54 -7.63
C ILE A 280 20.45 8.75 -8.23
N ARG A 281 20.43 7.43 -8.08
CA ARG A 281 21.42 6.58 -8.78
C ARG A 281 21.11 6.52 -10.26
N PRO A 282 22.11 6.74 -11.13
CA PRO A 282 21.92 6.59 -12.56
C PRO A 282 21.56 5.14 -12.90
N GLY A 283 20.56 4.98 -13.76
CA GLY A 283 20.06 3.70 -14.22
C GLY A 283 18.63 3.43 -13.75
N GLU A 284 17.89 2.74 -14.61
CA GLU A 284 16.56 2.24 -14.29
C GLU A 284 16.67 0.93 -13.51
N VAL A 285 15.75 0.73 -12.58
CA VAL A 285 15.61 -0.52 -11.83
C VAL A 285 14.31 -1.17 -12.23
N GLY A 286 14.38 -2.43 -12.65
CA GLY A 286 13.24 -3.34 -12.65
C GLY A 286 12.09 -2.97 -13.58
N GLN A 287 12.33 -2.97 -14.89
CA GLN A 287 11.25 -3.26 -15.84
C GLN A 287 11.01 -4.77 -15.87
N ARG A 288 9.74 -5.18 -15.92
CA ARG A 288 9.40 -6.60 -16.02
C ARG A 288 9.95 -7.14 -17.34
N GLN A 289 10.74 -8.21 -17.28
CA GLN A 289 11.32 -8.80 -18.49
C GLN A 289 10.27 -9.53 -19.35
N ASN A 290 9.23 -10.08 -18.70
CA ASN A 290 8.15 -10.80 -19.36
C ASN A 290 7.02 -9.86 -19.79
N GLY A 291 6.41 -10.15 -20.94
CA GLY A 291 5.17 -9.53 -21.37
C GLY A 291 3.96 -10.20 -20.73
N VAL A 292 2.77 -9.68 -21.03
CA VAL A 292 1.51 -10.22 -20.53
C VAL A 292 0.63 -10.83 -21.62
N LEU A 293 -0.15 -11.84 -21.22
CA LEU A 293 -1.24 -12.39 -22.01
C LEU A 293 -2.52 -11.62 -21.66
N ILE A 294 -3.09 -10.92 -22.64
CA ILE A 294 -4.25 -10.03 -22.44
C ILE A 294 -5.47 -10.64 -23.12
N SER A 295 -6.61 -10.69 -22.45
CA SER A 295 -7.86 -11.16 -23.05
C SER A 295 -8.36 -10.18 -24.11
N ASN A 296 -8.84 -10.73 -25.22
CA ASN A 296 -9.41 -9.97 -26.35
C ASN A 296 -10.92 -9.70 -26.22
N GLY A 297 -11.59 -10.27 -25.22
CA GLY A 297 -13.06 -10.23 -25.16
C GLY A 297 -13.61 -10.63 -23.80
N GLN A 298 -14.93 -10.42 -23.65
CA GLN A 298 -15.65 -10.76 -22.44
C GLN A 298 -16.39 -12.10 -22.56
N GLY A 299 -16.24 -12.95 -21.55
CA GLY A 299 -16.89 -14.25 -21.49
C GLY A 299 -16.27 -15.19 -20.46
N LYS A 300 -16.58 -16.49 -20.56
CA LYS A 300 -16.02 -17.53 -19.69
C LYS A 300 -14.85 -18.23 -20.37
N ALA A 301 -13.74 -18.39 -19.64
CA ALA A 301 -12.55 -19.05 -20.15
C ALA A 301 -12.79 -20.55 -20.40
N VAL A 302 -12.53 -21.00 -21.63
CA VAL A 302 -12.78 -22.39 -22.05
C VAL A 302 -11.49 -23.20 -21.95
N ALA A 303 -11.55 -24.42 -21.40
CA ALA A 303 -10.38 -25.27 -21.19
C ALA A 303 -9.59 -25.52 -22.49
N PHE A 304 -10.30 -25.71 -23.60
CA PHE A 304 -9.70 -25.88 -24.93
C PHE A 304 -8.82 -24.69 -25.35
N ALA A 305 -9.27 -23.46 -25.11
CA ALA A 305 -8.49 -22.27 -25.44
C ALA A 305 -7.29 -22.11 -24.49
N LEU A 306 -7.50 -22.31 -23.18
CA LEU A 306 -6.45 -22.20 -22.18
C LEU A 306 -5.31 -23.22 -22.40
N PHE A 307 -5.63 -24.42 -22.89
CA PHE A 307 -4.63 -25.45 -23.17
C PHE A 307 -3.62 -25.05 -24.24
N GLY A 308 -4.05 -24.34 -25.30
CA GLY A 308 -3.11 -23.81 -26.29
C GLY A 308 -2.35 -22.57 -25.79
N LEU A 309 -2.85 -21.89 -24.75
CA LEU A 309 -2.24 -20.68 -24.20
C LEU A 309 -1.19 -20.98 -23.13
N GLN A 310 -1.33 -22.07 -22.37
CA GLN A 310 -0.33 -22.48 -21.37
C GLN A 310 1.04 -22.84 -21.99
N ASP A 311 1.10 -23.21 -23.27
CA ASP A 311 2.37 -23.41 -23.99
C ASP A 311 3.14 -22.10 -24.22
N ARG A 312 2.42 -20.96 -24.24
CA ARG A 312 3.00 -19.64 -24.46
C ARG A 312 3.40 -18.95 -23.17
N GLY A 313 2.99 -19.46 -22.01
CA GLY A 313 3.17 -18.76 -20.75
C GLY A 313 2.40 -19.37 -19.57
N LYS A 314 2.57 -18.77 -18.39
CA LYS A 314 1.89 -19.21 -17.18
C LYS A 314 0.54 -18.50 -17.05
N LEU A 315 -0.53 -19.21 -16.72
CA LEU A 315 -1.89 -18.66 -16.65
C LEU A 315 -2.27 -18.27 -15.21
N PHE A 316 -3.12 -17.24 -15.08
CA PHE A 316 -3.67 -16.76 -13.80
C PHE A 316 -5.05 -17.32 -13.49
N LEU A 317 -5.76 -17.82 -14.51
CA LEU A 317 -7.13 -18.28 -14.40
C LEU A 317 -7.34 -19.66 -15.02
N GLY A 318 -8.30 -20.38 -14.46
CA GLY A 318 -8.68 -21.72 -14.87
C GLY A 318 -9.93 -21.74 -15.74
N HIS A 319 -10.41 -22.95 -16.03
CA HIS A 319 -11.64 -23.14 -16.78
C HIS A 319 -12.86 -22.55 -16.06
N GLY A 320 -13.74 -21.87 -16.80
CA GLY A 320 -15.00 -21.30 -16.30
C GLY A 320 -14.86 -19.93 -15.65
N ALA A 321 -13.65 -19.39 -15.53
CA ALA A 321 -13.41 -18.06 -14.99
C ALA A 321 -14.00 -16.98 -15.91
N GLU A 322 -14.70 -16.00 -15.33
CA GLU A 322 -15.19 -14.84 -16.08
C GLU A 322 -14.07 -13.85 -16.34
N VAL A 323 -13.96 -13.41 -17.59
CA VAL A 323 -12.97 -12.44 -18.05
C VAL A 323 -13.62 -11.36 -18.88
N TYR A 324 -12.94 -10.22 -19.02
CA TYR A 324 -13.29 -9.14 -19.94
C TYR A 324 -12.12 -8.72 -20.84
N GLU A 325 -12.40 -7.94 -21.87
CA GLU A 325 -11.38 -7.43 -22.80
C GLU A 325 -10.38 -6.51 -22.06
N GLY A 326 -9.08 -6.75 -22.22
CA GLY A 326 -8.03 -5.96 -21.56
C GLY A 326 -7.61 -6.48 -20.18
N GLN A 327 -8.30 -7.50 -19.65
CA GLN A 327 -7.86 -8.22 -18.46
C GLN A 327 -6.63 -9.08 -18.78
N ILE A 328 -5.64 -9.07 -17.90
CA ILE A 328 -4.46 -9.91 -17.98
C ILE A 328 -4.80 -11.30 -17.44
N ILE A 329 -4.53 -12.33 -18.25
CA ILE A 329 -4.89 -13.72 -17.96
C ILE A 329 -3.68 -14.63 -17.76
N GLY A 330 -2.46 -14.08 -17.91
CA GLY A 330 -1.22 -14.80 -17.68
C GLY A 330 0.04 -14.01 -18.03
N ILE A 331 1.18 -14.63 -17.79
CA ILE A 331 2.53 -14.13 -18.07
C ILE A 331 3.03 -14.76 -19.35
N HIS A 332 3.45 -13.96 -20.32
CA HIS A 332 4.04 -14.45 -21.56
C HIS A 332 5.48 -14.91 -21.34
N SER A 333 5.88 -15.98 -22.04
CA SER A 333 7.26 -16.50 -22.00
C SER A 333 8.29 -15.54 -22.61
N ARG A 334 7.85 -14.54 -23.38
CA ARG A 334 8.69 -13.50 -23.99
C ARG A 334 8.31 -12.13 -23.47
N SER A 335 9.13 -11.12 -23.77
CA SER A 335 8.95 -9.73 -23.32
C SER A 335 7.79 -8.98 -23.97
N ASN A 336 7.32 -9.41 -25.14
CA ASN A 336 6.25 -8.69 -25.83
C ASN A 336 4.87 -9.06 -25.27
N ASP A 337 3.99 -8.08 -25.16
CA ASP A 337 2.59 -8.31 -24.82
C ASP A 337 1.84 -9.00 -25.98
N LEU A 338 0.91 -9.88 -25.64
CA LEU A 338 0.11 -10.62 -26.62
C LEU A 338 -1.36 -10.64 -26.22
N THR A 339 -2.21 -10.03 -27.06
CA THR A 339 -3.67 -10.18 -26.95
C THR A 339 -4.07 -11.56 -27.47
N VAL A 340 -4.77 -12.34 -26.65
CA VAL A 340 -5.18 -13.71 -26.94
C VAL A 340 -6.66 -13.92 -26.65
N ASN A 341 -7.25 -14.92 -27.31
CA ASN A 341 -8.64 -15.28 -27.11
C ASN A 341 -8.74 -16.56 -26.26
N CYS A 342 -9.29 -16.43 -25.05
CA CYS A 342 -9.54 -17.55 -24.13
C CYS A 342 -10.99 -18.07 -24.15
N LEU A 343 -11.83 -17.54 -25.04
CA LEU A 343 -13.27 -17.82 -25.14
C LEU A 343 -13.60 -18.82 -26.26
N THR A 344 -12.67 -19.06 -27.18
CA THR A 344 -12.94 -19.87 -28.38
C THR A 344 -13.00 -21.35 -28.02
N GLY A 345 -14.19 -21.93 -28.10
CA GLY A 345 -14.38 -23.38 -27.96
C GLY A 345 -13.87 -24.18 -29.16
N LYS A 346 -13.81 -25.50 -29.00
CA LYS A 346 -13.48 -26.43 -30.08
C LYS A 346 -14.48 -26.26 -31.22
N LYS A 347 -14.02 -25.90 -32.42
CA LYS A 347 -14.88 -25.89 -33.62
C LYS A 347 -15.25 -27.35 -33.91
N LEU A 348 -16.56 -27.65 -33.87
CA LEU A 348 -17.09 -28.94 -34.27
C LEU A 348 -16.93 -29.07 -35.79
N THR A 349 -15.80 -29.59 -36.25
CA THR A 349 -15.70 -30.13 -37.61
C THR A 349 -16.45 -31.46 -37.62
N ASN A 350 -17.36 -31.67 -38.58
CA ASN A 350 -18.14 -32.89 -38.81
C ASN A 350 -17.26 -34.10 -39.23
N MET A 351 -16.16 -34.33 -38.52
CA MET A 351 -15.26 -35.44 -38.71
C MET A 351 -15.37 -36.32 -37.45
N ARG A 352 -16.02 -37.47 -37.62
CA ARG A 352 -16.13 -38.52 -36.61
C ARG A 352 -14.72 -38.98 -36.20
N ALA A 353 -14.20 -38.44 -35.11
CA ALA A 353 -13.07 -39.04 -34.41
C ALA A 353 -13.62 -40.06 -33.41
N SER A 354 -13.83 -41.28 -33.91
CA SER A 354 -14.02 -42.47 -33.08
C SER A 354 -12.68 -42.81 -32.42
N GLY A 355 -12.37 -42.19 -31.27
CA GLY A 355 -11.15 -42.48 -30.52
C GLY A 355 -10.72 -41.30 -29.65
N THR A 356 -10.88 -41.47 -28.34
CA THR A 356 -10.36 -40.66 -27.23
C THR A 356 -10.64 -39.15 -27.31
N ASP A 357 -11.66 -38.70 -26.58
CA ASP A 357 -11.64 -37.34 -26.02
C ASP A 357 -10.40 -37.26 -25.12
N GLU A 358 -9.29 -36.72 -25.64
CA GLU A 358 -8.14 -36.39 -24.82
C GLU A 358 -8.60 -35.39 -23.76
N ALA A 359 -8.62 -35.83 -22.50
CA ALA A 359 -8.94 -34.98 -21.38
C ALA A 359 -7.91 -33.84 -21.36
N VAL A 360 -8.38 -32.61 -21.59
CA VAL A 360 -7.53 -31.42 -21.59
C VAL A 360 -6.99 -31.20 -20.18
N ILE A 361 -5.70 -31.45 -19.97
CA ILE A 361 -5.03 -31.23 -18.68
C ILE A 361 -4.52 -29.80 -18.63
N LEU A 362 -5.07 -29.00 -17.71
CA LEU A 362 -4.62 -27.64 -17.45
C LEU A 362 -3.64 -27.61 -16.27
N VAL A 363 -2.56 -26.85 -16.42
CA VAL A 363 -1.65 -26.55 -15.31
C VAL A 363 -2.40 -25.69 -14.27
N PRO A 364 -2.22 -25.95 -12.95
CA PRO A 364 -2.81 -25.12 -11.91
C PRO A 364 -2.48 -23.63 -12.12
N PRO A 365 -3.50 -22.74 -12.15
CA PRO A 365 -3.25 -21.32 -12.34
C PRO A 365 -2.48 -20.70 -11.17
N ILE A 366 -1.65 -19.69 -11.46
CA ILE A 366 -0.98 -18.90 -10.43
C ILE A 366 -2.01 -17.97 -9.81
N LYS A 367 -2.29 -18.17 -8.52
CA LYS A 367 -3.10 -17.24 -7.73
C LYS A 367 -2.18 -16.20 -7.10
N MET A 368 -2.27 -14.96 -7.57
CA MET A 368 -1.49 -13.85 -7.02
C MET A 368 -2.19 -13.29 -5.78
N SER A 369 -1.40 -13.03 -4.74
CA SER A 369 -1.83 -12.16 -3.64
C SER A 369 -1.90 -10.70 -4.10
N LEU A 370 -2.47 -9.82 -3.27
CA LEU A 370 -2.50 -8.38 -3.54
C LEU A 370 -1.08 -7.80 -3.72
N GLU A 371 -0.16 -8.19 -2.84
CA GLU A 371 1.24 -7.75 -2.88
C GLU A 371 1.93 -8.23 -4.16
N GLN A 372 1.76 -9.51 -4.52
CA GLN A 372 2.30 -10.06 -5.76
C GLN A 372 1.71 -9.37 -6.99
N ALA A 373 0.43 -9.00 -6.97
CA ALA A 373 -0.21 -8.28 -8.06
C ALA A 373 0.31 -6.84 -8.20
N LEU A 374 0.48 -6.12 -7.07
CA LEU A 374 1.05 -4.76 -7.05
C LEU A 374 2.51 -4.73 -7.54
N GLU A 375 3.27 -5.77 -7.22
CA GLU A 375 4.63 -5.98 -7.73
C GLU A 375 4.66 -6.33 -9.22
N PHE A 376 3.68 -7.11 -9.68
CA PHE A 376 3.65 -7.62 -11.05
C PHE A 376 3.28 -6.57 -12.10
N ILE A 377 2.44 -5.59 -11.73
CA ILE A 377 1.92 -4.61 -12.68
C ILE A 377 2.97 -3.63 -13.15
N ASP A 378 2.87 -3.24 -14.42
CA ASP A 378 3.65 -2.15 -15.00
C ASP A 378 2.90 -0.81 -15.00
N ASP A 379 3.55 0.25 -15.49
CA ASP A 379 3.02 1.62 -15.50
C ASP A 379 1.74 1.79 -16.34
N ASP A 380 1.54 0.93 -17.35
CA ASP A 380 0.35 0.88 -18.19
C ASP A 380 -0.68 -0.16 -17.72
N GLU A 381 -0.52 -0.69 -16.50
CA GLU A 381 -1.36 -1.71 -15.88
C GLU A 381 -1.97 -1.20 -14.57
N LEU A 382 -3.07 -1.83 -14.17
CA LEU A 382 -3.80 -1.55 -12.93
C LEU A 382 -4.20 -2.88 -12.28
N VAL A 383 -4.15 -2.95 -10.95
CA VAL A 383 -4.75 -4.05 -10.18
C VAL A 383 -6.16 -3.64 -9.80
N GLU A 384 -7.15 -4.38 -10.29
CA GLU A 384 -8.54 -4.26 -9.90
C GLU A 384 -8.79 -5.12 -8.65
N VAL A 385 -9.17 -4.49 -7.55
CA VAL A 385 -9.38 -5.11 -6.26
C VAL A 385 -10.87 -5.04 -5.91
N THR A 386 -11.46 -6.21 -5.68
CA THR A 386 -12.85 -6.37 -5.23
C THR A 386 -12.88 -7.17 -3.92
N PRO A 387 -13.99 -7.16 -3.16
CA PRO A 387 -14.06 -7.85 -1.88
C PRO A 387 -13.70 -9.34 -1.94
N THR A 388 -14.02 -9.99 -3.06
CA THR A 388 -13.82 -11.42 -3.26
C THR A 388 -12.70 -11.77 -4.25
N SER A 389 -12.30 -10.85 -5.12
CA SER A 389 -11.40 -11.13 -6.24
C SER A 389 -10.30 -10.07 -6.38
N ILE A 390 -9.17 -10.48 -6.93
CA ILE A 390 -8.09 -9.59 -7.35
C ILE A 390 -7.83 -9.92 -8.82
N ARG A 391 -7.93 -8.91 -9.68
CA ARG A 391 -7.73 -9.05 -11.12
C ARG A 391 -6.69 -8.02 -11.56
N ILE A 392 -6.02 -8.31 -12.68
CA ILE A 392 -5.03 -7.40 -13.25
C ILE A 392 -5.50 -7.05 -14.65
N ARG A 393 -5.40 -5.79 -15.04
CA ARG A 393 -5.78 -5.29 -16.36
C ARG A 393 -4.80 -4.25 -16.87
N LYS A 394 -4.81 -4.03 -18.18
CA LYS A 394 -4.18 -2.84 -18.75
C LYS A 394 -5.03 -1.60 -18.43
N ARG A 395 -4.38 -0.44 -18.33
CA ARG A 395 -5.05 0.87 -18.20
C ARG A 395 -6.02 1.07 -19.36
N HIS A 396 -5.54 0.86 -20.59
CA HIS A 396 -6.36 0.81 -21.79
C HIS A 396 -6.80 -0.62 -22.12
N LEU A 397 -8.12 -0.83 -22.13
CA LEU A 397 -8.70 -2.16 -22.29
C LEU A 397 -8.58 -2.69 -23.72
N THR A 398 -8.93 -1.87 -24.72
CA THR A 398 -8.90 -2.30 -26.12
C THR A 398 -7.48 -2.27 -26.68
N GLU A 399 -7.19 -3.19 -27.60
CA GLU A 399 -5.87 -3.23 -28.25
C GLU A 399 -5.60 -1.98 -29.09
N ASN A 400 -6.63 -1.40 -29.70
CA ASN A 400 -6.51 -0.19 -30.50
C ASN A 400 -6.13 1.02 -29.64
N ASP A 401 -6.71 1.15 -28.45
CA ASP A 401 -6.39 2.25 -27.54
C ASP A 401 -4.98 2.14 -26.99
N ARG A 402 -4.51 0.93 -26.66
CA ARG A 402 -3.10 0.68 -26.30
C ARG A 402 -2.13 1.11 -27.40
N ARG A 403 -2.43 0.74 -28.65
CA ARG A 403 -1.61 1.13 -29.81
C ARG A 403 -1.62 2.64 -30.05
N ARG A 404 -2.72 3.33 -29.76
CA ARG A 404 -2.81 4.80 -29.85
C ARG A 404 -1.99 5.48 -28.76
N ALA A 405 -2.11 5.03 -27.51
CA ALA A 405 -1.33 5.57 -26.38
C ALA A 405 0.19 5.43 -26.60
N ASN A 406 0.64 4.26 -27.08
CA ASN A 406 2.06 4.04 -27.38
C ASN A 406 2.60 4.85 -28.57
N ARG A 407 1.72 5.41 -29.43
CA ARG A 407 2.15 6.32 -30.50
C ARG A 407 2.33 7.75 -29.99
N GLY A 408 1.51 8.19 -29.01
CA GLY A 408 1.60 9.53 -28.43
C GLY A 408 2.85 9.74 -27.58
N GLN A 409 3.31 8.73 -26.86
CA GLN A 409 4.54 8.82 -26.04
C GLN A 409 5.85 8.99 -26.82
N LYS A 410 5.84 8.90 -28.16
CA LYS A 410 7.04 9.14 -28.99
C LYS A 410 7.22 10.60 -29.41
N GLU A 411 6.25 11.47 -29.12
CA GLU A 411 6.25 12.88 -29.55
C GLU A 411 6.44 13.90 -28.40
N GLU A 412 6.67 13.45 -27.17
CA GLU A 412 7.14 14.26 -26.01
C GLU A 412 8.46 13.69 -25.50
#